data_AF-A0A3C1RGU8-F1
#
_entry.id   AF-A0A3C1RGU8-F1
#
_cell.length_a   1.000
_cell.length_b   1.000
_cell.length_c   1.000
_cell.angle_alpha   90.00
_cell.angle_beta   90.00
_cell.angle_gamma   90.00
#
_symmetry.space_group_name_H-M   'P 1'
#
loop_
_entity.id
_entity.type
_entity.pdbx_description
1 polymer ?
#
loop_
_entity_poly.entity_id
_entity_poly.type
_entity_poly.pdbx_seq_one_letter_code
_entity_poly.pdbx_strand_id
1 'polypeptide(L)'
;MSDIKTKVSDFFKSEPNTKEVHATSDDFLFKKKTEAVDHAKTLNDDHPEVKTFENENLPEPNPAQSEQLKKEFFDLFKEYPEEGLTDEQIETLINEELEK
;
A
#
# COMPACT_ATOMS: atom_id res chain seq x y z
N MET A 1 2.02 -20.77 -19.17
CA MET A 1 1.00 -20.05 -18.39
C MET A 1 1.74 -19.47 -17.21
N SER A 2 1.78 -18.16 -17.04
CA SER A 2 2.40 -17.57 -15.85
C SER A 2 1.38 -17.66 -14.72
N ASP A 3 1.72 -18.40 -13.66
CA ASP A 3 0.87 -18.54 -12.50
C ASP A 3 0.60 -17.19 -11.84
N ILE A 4 -0.59 -16.99 -11.28
CA ILE A 4 -0.98 -15.76 -10.57
C ILE A 4 0.04 -15.35 -9.50
N LYS A 5 0.68 -16.34 -8.85
CA LYS A 5 1.75 -16.12 -7.88
C LYS A 5 2.93 -15.35 -8.46
N THR A 6 3.35 -15.67 -9.69
CA THR A 6 4.47 -14.98 -10.34
C THR A 6 4.11 -13.53 -10.66
N LYS A 7 2.87 -13.28 -11.13
CA LYS A 7 2.39 -11.90 -11.37
C LYS A 7 2.34 -11.09 -10.07
N VAL A 8 1.84 -11.68 -8.99
CA VAL A 8 1.78 -11.05 -7.66
C VAL A 8 3.20 -10.71 -7.16
N SER A 9 4.15 -11.64 -7.27
CA SER A 9 5.54 -11.37 -6.90
C SER A 9 6.19 -10.27 -7.73
N ASP A 10 5.90 -10.21 -9.04
CA ASP A 10 6.42 -9.16 -9.92
C ASP A 10 5.80 -7.79 -9.60
N PHE A 11 4.51 -7.78 -9.28
CA PHE A 11 3.79 -6.60 -8.81
C PHE A 11 4.40 -6.03 -7.54
N PHE A 12 4.65 -6.85 -6.50
CA PHE A 12 5.29 -6.39 -5.26
C PHE A 12 6.74 -5.96 -5.45
N LYS A 13 7.47 -6.49 -6.43
CA LYS A 13 8.81 -5.97 -6.78
C LYS A 13 8.75 -4.59 -7.41
N SER A 14 7.72 -4.34 -8.22
CA SER A 14 7.51 -3.06 -8.89
C SER A 14 6.90 -2.02 -7.95
N GLU A 15 6.10 -2.45 -6.97
CA GLU A 15 5.45 -1.59 -5.98
C GLU A 15 5.71 -2.10 -4.54
N PRO A 16 6.95 -1.94 -4.05
CA PRO A 16 7.38 -2.49 -2.76
C PRO A 16 6.60 -1.96 -1.56
N ASN A 17 6.01 -0.76 -1.69
CA ASN A 17 5.18 -0.13 -0.66
C ASN A 17 3.72 -0.62 -0.67
N THR A 18 3.33 -1.49 -1.61
CA THR A 18 1.97 -2.03 -1.64
C THR A 18 1.82 -3.13 -0.62
N LYS A 19 0.89 -2.94 0.32
CA LYS A 19 0.66 -3.88 1.43
C LYS A 19 0.05 -5.21 0.99
N GLU A 20 -0.94 -5.11 0.12
CA GLU A 20 -1.71 -6.25 -0.36
C GLU A 20 -2.15 -6.01 -1.80
N VAL A 21 -2.35 -7.10 -2.54
CA VAL A 21 -2.91 -7.08 -3.89
C VAL A 21 -4.01 -8.14 -3.98
N HIS A 22 -5.06 -7.82 -4.73
CA HIS A 22 -6.23 -8.66 -4.90
C HIS A 22 -6.27 -9.21 -6.33
N ALA A 23 -6.33 -10.53 -6.45
CA ALA A 23 -6.39 -11.22 -7.71
C ALA A 23 -7.79 -11.80 -7.97
N THR A 24 -8.27 -11.66 -9.20
CA THR A 24 -9.52 -12.27 -9.66
C THR A 24 -9.25 -13.57 -10.43
N SER A 25 -10.29 -14.39 -10.68
CA SER A 25 -10.15 -15.69 -11.35
C SER A 25 -9.64 -15.63 -12.80
N ASP A 26 -9.68 -14.46 -13.44
CA ASP A 26 -9.11 -14.16 -14.76
C ASP A 26 -7.65 -13.66 -14.71
N ASP A 27 -6.97 -13.83 -13.57
CA ASP A 27 -5.57 -13.46 -13.34
C ASP A 27 -5.29 -11.94 -13.43
N PHE A 28 -6.29 -11.10 -13.20
CA PHE A 28 -6.15 -9.64 -13.05
C PHE A 28 -5.79 -9.27 -11.60
N LEU A 29 -4.96 -8.23 -11.43
CA LEU A 29 -4.47 -7.75 -10.14
C LEU A 29 -4.97 -6.34 -9.85
N PHE A 30 -5.44 -6.11 -8.62
CA PHE A 30 -5.99 -4.85 -8.16
C PHE A 30 -5.39 -4.45 -6.80
N LYS A 31 -5.11 -3.16 -6.63
CA LYS A 31 -4.65 -2.60 -5.34
C LYS A 31 -5.76 -2.50 -4.31
N LYS A 32 -7.00 -2.28 -4.77
CA LYS A 32 -8.17 -2.11 -3.91
C LYS A 32 -9.09 -3.31 -4.02
N LYS A 33 -9.49 -3.85 -2.87
CA LYS A 33 -10.42 -4.98 -2.80
C LYS A 33 -11.74 -4.69 -3.51
N THR A 34 -12.27 -3.49 -3.35
CA THR A 34 -13.56 -3.10 -3.95
C THR A 34 -13.53 -3.19 -5.48
N GLU A 35 -12.44 -2.75 -6.12
CA GLU A 35 -12.28 -2.84 -7.57
C GLU A 35 -12.16 -4.29 -8.03
N ALA A 36 -11.42 -5.12 -7.29
CA ALA A 36 -11.33 -6.55 -7.57
C ALA A 36 -12.67 -7.26 -7.47
N VAL A 37 -13.47 -6.93 -6.45
CA VAL A 37 -14.81 -7.51 -6.25
C VAL A 37 -15.78 -7.06 -7.33
N ASP A 38 -15.75 -5.78 -7.72
CA ASP A 38 -16.59 -5.27 -8.81
C ASP A 38 -16.25 -5.97 -10.13
N HIS A 39 -14.96 -6.10 -10.46
CA HIS A 39 -14.50 -6.86 -11.62
C HIS A 39 -14.91 -8.34 -11.53
N ALA A 40 -14.72 -8.99 -10.39
CA ALA A 40 -15.09 -10.39 -10.19
C ALA A 40 -16.61 -10.63 -10.40
N LYS A 41 -17.47 -9.68 -10.02
CA LYS A 41 -18.91 -9.76 -10.29
C LYS A 41 -19.24 -9.70 -11.77
N THR A 42 -18.49 -8.94 -12.56
CA THR A 42 -18.69 -8.91 -14.03
C THR A 42 -18.40 -10.26 -14.69
N LEU A 43 -17.55 -11.08 -14.05
CA LEU A 43 -17.19 -12.42 -14.52
C LEU A 43 -18.15 -13.49 -13.98
N ASN A 44 -18.48 -13.40 -12.69
CA ASN A 44 -19.39 -14.30 -12.02
C ASN A 44 -20.13 -13.57 -10.89
N ASP A 45 -21.35 -13.12 -11.18
CA ASP A 45 -22.15 -12.32 -10.25
C ASP A 45 -22.62 -13.13 -9.03
N ASP A 46 -22.87 -14.43 -9.19
CA ASP A 46 -23.39 -15.31 -8.15
C ASP A 46 -22.31 -15.66 -7.10
N HIS A 47 -21.07 -15.83 -7.57
CA HIS A 47 -19.91 -16.19 -6.74
C HIS A 47 -18.64 -15.47 -7.21
N PRO A 48 -18.46 -14.18 -6.89
CA PRO A 48 -17.26 -13.44 -7.23
C PRO A 48 -16.06 -13.96 -6.42
N GLU A 49 -15.07 -14.53 -7.10
CA GLU A 49 -13.85 -15.04 -6.50
C GLU A 49 -12.73 -14.00 -6.54
N VAL A 50 -12.24 -13.62 -5.35
CA VAL A 50 -11.09 -12.73 -5.18
C VAL A 50 -10.13 -13.33 -4.17
N LYS A 51 -8.86 -13.46 -4.55
CA LYS A 51 -7.76 -13.90 -3.67
C LYS A 51 -6.90 -12.71 -3.28
N THR A 52 -6.77 -12.46 -1.99
CA THR A 52 -5.81 -11.46 -1.49
C THR A 52 -4.45 -12.10 -1.28
N PHE A 53 -3.40 -11.40 -1.69
CA PHE A 53 -2.02 -11.72 -1.40
C PHE A 53 -1.42 -10.56 -0.62
N GLU A 54 -0.70 -10.87 0.45
CA GLU A 54 0.00 -9.88 1.27
C GLU A 54 1.47 -9.84 0.88
N ASN A 55 2.05 -8.65 0.93
CA ASN A 55 3.46 -8.47 0.66
C ASN A 55 4.27 -8.74 1.94
N GLU A 56 4.78 -9.97 2.06
CA GLU A 56 5.63 -10.38 3.19
C GLU A 56 7.00 -9.65 3.22
N ASN A 57 7.35 -8.90 2.16
CA ASN A 57 8.58 -8.12 2.06
C ASN A 57 8.36 -6.63 2.29
N LEU A 58 7.18 -6.22 2.77
CA LEU A 58 7.03 -4.84 3.23
C LEU A 58 8.11 -4.57 4.28
N PRO A 59 8.84 -3.45 4.19
CA PRO A 59 9.55 -2.97 5.35
C PRO A 59 8.52 -2.80 6.46
N GLU A 60 8.64 -3.57 7.54
CA GLU A 60 7.85 -3.31 8.73
C GLU A 60 8.07 -1.83 9.07
N PRO A 61 6.98 -1.04 9.24
CA PRO A 61 7.16 0.35 9.65
C PRO A 61 7.89 0.29 10.99
N ASN A 62 9.16 0.69 10.99
CA ASN A 62 9.96 0.66 12.20
C ASN A 62 9.30 1.66 13.15
N PRO A 63 8.68 1.22 14.25
CA PRO A 63 7.87 2.09 15.09
C PRO A 63 8.71 3.26 15.65
N ALA A 64 10.02 3.05 15.82
CA ALA A 64 10.94 4.11 16.23
C ALA A 64 11.10 5.21 15.17
N GLN A 65 11.13 4.86 13.88
CA GLN A 65 11.20 5.85 12.80
C GLN A 65 9.89 6.62 12.66
N SER A 66 8.75 5.92 12.69
CA SER A 66 7.43 6.56 12.59
C SER A 66 7.19 7.54 13.74
N GLU A 67 7.62 7.18 14.96
CA GLU A 67 7.50 8.05 16.13
C GLU A 67 8.48 9.24 16.06
N GLN A 68 9.70 9.04 15.56
CA GLN A 68 10.66 10.13 15.29
C GLN A 68 10.12 11.13 14.27
N LEU A 69 9.63 10.65 13.12
CA LEU A 69 9.06 11.49 12.07
C LEU A 69 7.88 12.31 12.58
N LYS A 70 6.94 11.69 13.32
CA LYS A 70 5.82 12.43 13.94
C LYS A 70 6.29 13.51 14.91
N LYS A 71 7.37 13.25 15.65
CA LYS A 71 7.93 14.21 16.60
C LYS A 71 8.65 15.37 15.91
N GLU A 72 9.42 15.09 14.86
CA GLU A 72 10.06 16.14 14.05
C GLU A 72 9.03 16.97 13.29
N PHE A 73 8.02 16.34 12.71
CA PHE A 73 6.89 17.03 12.09
C PHE A 73 6.20 17.96 13.09
N PHE A 74 5.89 17.46 14.29
CA PHE A 74 5.30 18.30 15.34
C PHE A 74 6.23 19.43 15.79
N ASP A 75 7.55 19.22 15.81
CA ASP A 75 8.47 20.29 16.20
C ASP A 75 8.52 21.42 15.16
N LEU A 76 8.46 21.10 13.86
CA LEU A 76 8.46 22.07 12.77
C LEU A 76 7.12 22.76 12.60
N PHE A 77 6.05 21.98 12.44
CA PHE A 77 4.72 22.50 12.10
C PHE A 77 3.88 22.86 13.33
N LYS A 78 4.29 22.43 14.54
CA LYS A 78 3.53 22.58 15.80
C LYS A 78 2.14 21.94 15.77
N GLU A 79 1.96 20.95 14.91
CA GLU A 79 0.75 20.15 14.75
C GLU A 79 1.09 18.69 14.45
N TYR A 80 0.13 17.78 14.66
CA TYR A 80 0.32 16.37 14.32
C TYR A 80 0.05 16.13 12.84
N PRO A 81 0.80 15.23 12.17
CA PRO A 81 0.54 14.90 10.78
C PRO A 81 -0.86 14.29 10.61
N GLU A 82 -1.52 14.63 9.51
CA GLU A 82 -2.88 14.14 9.20
C GLU A 82 -2.96 12.60 9.25
N GLU A 83 -4.05 12.08 9.84
CA GLU A 83 -4.35 10.65 9.89
C GLU A 83 -4.61 10.12 8.47
N GLY A 84 -3.54 9.72 7.80
CA GLY A 84 -3.56 9.27 6.41
C GLY A 84 -2.23 9.49 5.66
N LEU A 85 -1.34 10.33 6.20
CA LEU A 85 0.00 10.49 5.67
C LEU A 85 0.86 9.26 6.00
N THR A 86 1.60 8.77 5.00
CA THR A 86 2.63 7.74 5.21
C THR A 86 3.88 8.36 5.83
N ASP A 87 4.71 7.54 6.46
CA ASP A 87 6.00 7.98 7.03
C ASP A 87 6.87 8.71 5.96
N GLU A 88 6.86 8.21 4.72
CA GLU A 88 7.57 8.82 3.58
C GLU A 88 7.03 10.22 3.23
N GLN A 89 5.71 10.42 3.30
CA GLN A 89 5.10 11.74 3.07
C GLN A 89 5.41 12.71 4.21
N ILE A 90 5.39 12.23 5.45
CA ILE A 90 5.76 13.03 6.63
C ILE A 90 7.23 13.46 6.53
N GLU A 91 8.12 12.54 6.16
CA GLU A 91 9.55 12.83 5.96
C GLU A 91 9.79 13.85 4.85
N THR A 92 9.05 13.73 3.73
CA THR A 92 9.13 14.70 2.63
C THR A 92 8.75 16.11 3.09
N LEU A 93 7.63 16.26 3.80
CA LEU A 93 7.17 17.55 4.31
C LEU A 93 8.14 18.18 5.31
N ILE A 94 8.76 17.37 6.17
CA ILE A 94 9.81 17.81 7.10
C ILE A 94 11.00 18.37 6.32
N ASN A 95 11.51 17.63 5.34
CA ASN A 95 12.66 18.05 4.55
C ASN A 95 12.38 19.33 3.76
N GLU A 96 11.19 19.45 3.14
CA GLU A 96 10.80 20.66 2.41
C GLU A 96 10.78 21.92 3.30
N GLU A 97 10.39 21.80 4.57
CA GLU A 97 10.38 22.92 5.50
C GLU A 97 11.78 23.24 6.06
N LEU A 98 12.66 22.24 6.19
CA LEU A 98 14.05 22.44 6.62
C LEU A 98 14.94 23.09 5.54
N GLU A 99 14.63 22.89 4.26
CA GLU A 99 15.37 23.46 3.13
C GLU A 99 14.99 24.92 2.79
N LYS A 100 14.07 25.51 3.55
CA LYS A 100 13.47 26.83 3.31
C LYS A 100 14.21 27.97 4.01
#